data_AF-A0A7W1VS66-F1
#
_entry.id   AF-A0A7W1VS66-F1
#
_cell.length_a   1.000
_cell.length_b   1.000
_cell.length_c   1.000
_cell.angle_alpha   90.00
_cell.angle_beta   90.00
_cell.angle_gamma   90.00
#
_symmetry.space_group_name_H-M   'P 1'
#
loop_
_entity.id
_entity.type
_entity.pdbx_description
1 polymer ?
#
loop_
_entity_poly.entity_id
_entity_poly.type
_entity_poly.pdbx_seq_one_letter_code
_entity_poly.pdbx_strand_id
1 'polypeptide(L)'
;MKSIRLFFPAIAFLLISTGIVAGRIVRPWSYQELLDKADLMVIATPTATNDTKEHGDHPDRIGQPVIGIETGFAVSAVLKGDKMLKDFVLQHYRSDKVEVPNAPTFVSFDPAEKRTYILFLVREADGRYAPVVGQTDPGLGVKELVGVAR
;
A
#
# COMPACT_ATOMS: atom_id res chain seq x y z
N MET A 1 40.89 38.77 8.64
CA MET A 1 40.30 37.89 9.67
C MET A 1 38.96 38.41 10.23
N LYS A 2 37.99 38.79 9.38
CA LYS A 2 36.63 39.19 9.82
C LYS A 2 35.54 38.26 9.28
N SER A 3 35.78 37.59 8.15
CA SER A 3 34.87 36.61 7.52
C SER A 3 34.66 35.35 8.36
N ILE A 4 35.70 34.82 9.02
CA ILE A 4 35.63 33.61 9.86
C ILE A 4 34.64 33.74 11.05
N ARG A 5 34.42 34.97 11.56
CA ARG A 5 33.52 35.20 12.71
C ARG A 5 32.03 35.23 12.34
N LEU A 6 31.70 35.38 11.06
CA LEU A 6 30.33 35.35 10.54
C LEU A 6 29.88 33.94 10.13
N PHE A 7 30.80 32.99 9.96
CA PHE A 7 30.46 31.61 9.62
C PHE A 7 29.82 30.84 10.78
N PHE A 8 30.28 31.06 12.01
CA PHE A 8 29.75 30.39 13.20
C PHE A 8 28.24 30.63 13.45
N PRO A 9 27.72 31.88 13.44
CA PRO A 9 26.28 32.10 13.61
C PRO A 9 25.45 31.61 12.41
N ALA A 10 26.00 31.68 11.19
CA ALA A 10 25.31 31.18 10.00
C ALA A 10 25.17 29.65 10.00
N ILE A 11 26.20 28.92 10.44
CA ILE A 11 26.17 27.46 10.63
C ILE A 11 25.20 27.08 11.75
N ALA A 12 25.20 27.81 12.86
CA ALA A 12 24.25 27.58 13.95
C ALA A 12 22.79 27.77 13.50
N PHE A 13 22.50 28.79 12.69
CA PHE A 13 21.16 29.01 12.14
C PHE A 13 20.71 27.92 11.15
N LEU A 14 21.64 27.40 10.33
CA LEU A 14 21.39 26.29 9.42
C LEU A 14 21.10 24.96 10.15
N LEU A 15 21.74 24.72 11.29
CA LEU A 15 21.47 23.52 12.12
C LEU A 15 20.15 23.59 12.88
N ILE A 16 19.66 24.79 13.23
CA ILE A 16 18.37 24.99 13.90
C ILE A 16 17.20 24.92 12.88
N SER A 17 17.48 25.17 11.60
CA SER A 17 16.51 25.13 10.50
C SER A 17 16.17 23.70 10.01
N THR A 18 16.70 22.64 10.63
CA THR A 18 16.31 21.28 10.24
C THR A 18 14.89 20.99 10.74
N GLY A 19 13.89 21.21 9.88
CA GLY A 19 12.53 20.78 10.14
C GLY A 19 12.49 19.27 10.36
N ILE A 20 11.65 18.81 11.30
CA ILE A 20 11.37 17.39 11.47
C ILE A 20 10.59 16.94 10.23
N VAL A 21 11.27 16.27 9.30
CA VAL A 21 10.63 15.59 8.17
C VAL A 21 10.32 14.17 8.60
N ALA A 22 9.03 13.85 8.74
CA ALA A 22 8.58 12.50 9.04
C ALA A 22 8.62 11.62 7.77
N GLY A 23 9.74 10.93 7.55
CA GLY A 23 9.86 9.86 6.57
C GLY A 23 9.58 8.49 7.20
N ARG A 24 8.90 7.59 6.48
CA ARG A 24 8.82 6.17 6.86
C ARG A 24 9.81 5.35 6.04
N ILE A 25 10.38 4.31 6.63
CA ILE A 25 11.25 3.38 5.91
C ILE A 25 10.35 2.49 5.04
N VAL A 26 10.49 2.60 3.73
CA VAL A 26 9.86 1.67 2.78
C VAL A 26 10.90 0.63 2.40
N ARG A 27 10.76 -0.58 2.95
CA ARG A 27 11.64 -1.70 2.58
C ARG A 27 11.30 -2.22 1.18
N PRO A 28 12.30 -2.57 0.35
CA PRO A 28 12.06 -3.34 -0.85
C PRO A 28 11.62 -4.78 -0.47
N TRP A 29 10.78 -5.37 -1.31
CA TRP A 29 10.31 -6.75 -1.17
C TRP A 29 10.68 -7.53 -2.43
N SER A 30 11.33 -8.67 -2.27
CA SER A 30 11.50 -9.62 -3.38
C SER A 30 10.22 -10.41 -3.62
N TYR A 31 10.02 -10.89 -4.84
CA TYR A 31 8.87 -11.76 -5.16
C TYR A 31 8.86 -13.05 -4.33
N GLN A 32 10.04 -13.60 -4.03
CA GLN A 32 10.15 -14.78 -3.18
C GLN A 32 9.67 -14.49 -1.76
N GLU A 33 10.07 -13.38 -1.16
CA GLU A 33 9.58 -13.00 0.18
C GLU A 33 8.07 -12.75 0.21
N LEU A 34 7.51 -12.12 -0.84
CA LEU A 34 6.06 -11.93 -0.95
C LEU A 34 5.34 -13.27 -1.03
N LEU A 35 5.84 -14.20 -1.86
CA LEU A 35 5.30 -15.54 -2.01
C LEU A 35 5.39 -16.33 -0.70
N ASP A 36 6.54 -16.30 -0.02
CA ASP A 36 6.77 -17.08 1.20
C ASP A 36 5.82 -16.66 2.32
N LYS A 37 5.59 -15.34 2.46
CA LYS A 37 4.72 -14.78 3.51
C LYS A 37 3.23 -14.77 3.18
N ALA A 38 2.85 -14.84 1.91
CA ALA A 38 1.44 -14.82 1.52
C ALA A 38 0.74 -16.12 1.91
N ASP A 39 -0.48 -16.04 2.41
CA ASP A 39 -1.38 -17.20 2.53
C ASP A 39 -2.07 -17.50 1.19
N LEU A 40 -2.28 -16.45 0.38
CA LEU A 40 -2.93 -16.49 -0.91
C LEU A 40 -2.14 -15.67 -1.93
N MET A 41 -1.77 -16.29 -3.04
CA MET A 41 -1.21 -15.60 -4.21
C MET A 41 -2.11 -15.89 -5.40
N VAL A 42 -2.72 -14.86 -5.98
CA VAL A 42 -3.78 -14.99 -6.99
C VAL A 42 -3.62 -14.00 -8.12
N ILE A 43 -4.09 -14.41 -9.29
CA ILE A 43 -4.38 -13.53 -10.41
C ILE A 43 -5.89 -13.29 -10.42
N ALA A 44 -6.31 -12.03 -10.32
CA ALA A 44 -7.72 -11.69 -10.18
C ALA A 44 -8.08 -10.33 -10.78
N THR A 45 -9.37 -10.16 -11.08
CA THR A 45 -9.95 -8.95 -11.66
C THR A 45 -10.97 -8.35 -10.67
N PRO A 46 -10.92 -7.05 -10.35
CA PRO A 46 -11.86 -6.44 -9.43
C PRO A 46 -13.27 -6.44 -10.03
N THR A 47 -14.28 -6.73 -9.21
CA THR A 47 -15.69 -6.81 -9.62
C THR A 47 -16.54 -5.70 -9.03
N ALA A 48 -16.25 -5.27 -7.81
CA ALA A 48 -16.94 -4.19 -7.13
C ALA A 48 -16.02 -3.58 -6.06
N THR A 49 -16.16 -2.29 -5.80
CA THR A 49 -15.44 -1.57 -4.74
C THR A 49 -16.47 -0.78 -3.93
N ASN A 50 -16.45 -0.92 -2.61
CA ASN A 50 -17.35 -0.22 -1.71
C ASN A 50 -16.58 0.40 -0.54
N ASP A 51 -16.97 1.63 -0.18
CA ASP A 51 -16.56 2.23 1.09
C ASP A 51 -17.22 1.45 2.24
N THR A 52 -16.44 1.16 3.27
CA THR A 52 -16.93 0.60 4.52
C THR A 52 -17.29 1.72 5.50
N LYS A 53 -17.85 1.36 6.66
CA LYS A 53 -18.03 2.29 7.78
C LYS A 53 -16.75 2.55 8.57
N GLU A 54 -15.64 1.92 8.20
CA GLU A 54 -14.36 2.09 8.85
C GLU A 54 -13.76 3.44 8.43
N HIS A 55 -13.80 4.39 9.35
CA HIS A 55 -13.14 5.69 9.22
C HIS A 55 -12.28 5.89 10.46
N GLY A 56 -11.03 6.30 10.27
CA GLY A 56 -10.13 6.50 11.39
C GLY A 56 -8.74 6.90 10.97
N ASP A 57 -7.85 7.03 11.95
CA ASP A 57 -6.44 7.14 11.69
C ASP A 57 -5.89 5.80 11.19
N HIS A 58 -5.01 5.88 10.20
CA HIS A 58 -4.30 4.73 9.67
C HIS A 58 -3.63 3.94 10.81
N PRO A 59 -3.75 2.59 10.86
CA PRO A 59 -3.27 1.79 12.00
C PRO A 59 -1.80 2.04 12.36
N ASP A 60 -0.99 2.32 11.34
CA ASP A 60 0.46 2.53 11.48
C ASP A 60 0.86 4.02 11.50
N ARG A 61 -0.10 4.96 11.37
CA ARG A 61 0.20 6.39 11.26
C ARG A 61 -0.89 7.30 11.86
N ILE A 62 -0.55 7.87 13.01
CA ILE A 62 -1.37 8.88 13.70
C ILE A 62 -1.55 10.13 12.82
N GLY A 63 -2.77 10.65 12.75
CA GLY A 63 -3.12 11.87 12.01
C GLY A 63 -3.20 11.68 10.49
N GLN A 64 -3.27 10.43 10.01
CA GLN A 64 -3.56 10.10 8.62
C GLN A 64 -4.96 9.47 8.52
N PRO A 65 -6.01 10.28 8.27
CA PRO A 65 -7.36 9.76 8.10
C PRO A 65 -7.44 8.87 6.86
N VAL A 66 -7.99 7.68 7.06
CA VAL A 66 -8.24 6.68 6.02
C VAL A 66 -9.68 6.21 6.08
N ILE A 67 -10.16 5.75 4.93
CA ILE A 67 -11.45 5.10 4.76
C ILE A 67 -11.17 3.66 4.36
N GLY A 68 -11.74 2.70 5.11
CA GLY A 68 -11.65 1.29 4.80
C GLY A 68 -12.48 0.96 3.56
N ILE A 69 -11.91 0.16 2.67
CA ILE A 69 -12.47 -0.20 1.38
C ILE A 69 -12.49 -1.71 1.28
N GLU A 70 -13.63 -2.23 0.82
CA GLU A 70 -13.78 -3.61 0.41
C GLU A 70 -13.86 -3.68 -1.11
N THR A 71 -12.90 -4.37 -1.73
CA THR A 71 -12.93 -4.65 -3.16
C THR A 71 -13.12 -6.15 -3.37
N GLY A 72 -14.20 -6.53 -4.04
CA GLY A 72 -14.45 -7.89 -4.49
C GLY A 72 -13.62 -8.21 -5.73
N PHE A 73 -13.12 -9.44 -5.81
CA PHE A 73 -12.30 -9.93 -6.92
C PHE A 73 -12.83 -11.26 -7.45
N ALA A 74 -12.87 -11.39 -8.76
CA ALA A 74 -13.04 -12.67 -9.46
C ALA A 74 -11.68 -13.28 -9.75
N VAL A 75 -11.45 -14.51 -9.27
CA VAL A 75 -10.17 -15.21 -9.39
C VAL A 75 -10.05 -15.83 -10.78
N SER A 76 -8.98 -15.47 -11.49
CA SER A 76 -8.58 -16.11 -12.75
C SER A 76 -7.65 -17.31 -12.53
N ALA A 77 -6.74 -17.20 -11.56
CA ALA A 77 -5.83 -18.29 -11.19
C ALA A 77 -5.36 -18.16 -9.74
N VAL A 78 -5.21 -19.30 -9.07
CA VAL A 78 -4.59 -19.39 -7.73
C VAL A 78 -3.20 -19.98 -7.86
N LEU A 79 -2.19 -19.19 -7.51
CA LEU A 79 -0.77 -19.57 -7.53
C LEU A 79 -0.34 -20.21 -6.20
N LYS A 80 -0.77 -19.64 -5.07
CA LYS A 80 -0.61 -20.20 -3.70
C LYS A 80 -1.92 -20.07 -2.93
N GLY A 81 -2.25 -21.05 -2.07
CA GLY A 81 -3.50 -21.08 -1.29
C GLY A 81 -4.52 -22.08 -1.84
N ASP A 82 -5.79 -21.90 -1.48
CA ASP A 82 -6.91 -22.77 -1.90
C ASP A 82 -7.16 -22.68 -3.41
N LYS A 83 -6.89 -23.77 -4.13
CA LYS A 83 -7.03 -23.85 -5.60
C LYS A 83 -8.48 -23.80 -6.08
N MET A 84 -9.45 -24.00 -5.19
CA MET A 84 -10.87 -23.94 -5.52
C MET A 84 -11.48 -22.54 -5.33
N LEU A 85 -10.71 -21.57 -4.83
CA LEU A 85 -11.16 -20.20 -4.61
C LEU A 85 -11.58 -19.53 -5.93
N LYS A 86 -12.84 -19.07 -6.00
CA LYS A 86 -13.41 -18.41 -7.19
C LYS A 86 -13.51 -16.90 -7.06
N ASP A 87 -13.74 -16.43 -5.83
CA ASP A 87 -13.84 -15.03 -5.50
C ASP A 87 -13.29 -14.79 -4.10
N PHE A 88 -12.96 -13.53 -3.82
CA PHE A 88 -12.60 -13.06 -2.49
C PHE A 88 -12.81 -11.56 -2.36
N VAL A 89 -12.77 -11.06 -1.13
CA VAL A 89 -12.79 -9.63 -0.82
C VAL A 89 -11.43 -9.23 -0.26
N LEU A 90 -10.87 -8.15 -0.82
CA LEU A 90 -9.68 -7.48 -0.33
C LEU A 90 -10.10 -6.31 0.55
N GLN A 91 -9.61 -6.29 1.79
CA GLN A 91 -9.67 -5.11 2.66
C GLN A 91 -8.43 -4.24 2.40
N HIS A 92 -8.66 -2.98 2.04
CA HIS A 92 -7.59 -1.99 1.90
C HIS A 92 -8.08 -0.60 2.30
N TYR A 93 -7.19 0.38 2.31
CA TYR A 93 -7.55 1.76 2.65
C TYR A 93 -7.33 2.70 1.47
N ARG A 94 -8.17 3.73 1.40
CA ARG A 94 -7.90 4.95 0.63
C ARG A 94 -7.69 6.13 1.56
N SER A 95 -6.88 7.10 1.12
CA SER A 95 -6.74 8.35 1.84
C SER A 95 -7.99 9.22 1.70
N ASP A 96 -8.37 9.90 2.78
CA ASP A 96 -9.40 10.95 2.77
C ASP A 96 -8.82 12.35 2.47
N LYS A 97 -7.50 12.43 2.23
CA LYS A 97 -6.78 13.68 1.94
C LYS A 97 -6.07 13.63 0.60
N VAL A 98 -5.72 14.80 0.09
CA VAL A 98 -4.92 14.96 -1.13
C VAL A 98 -3.57 14.24 -0.96
N GLU A 99 -3.18 13.47 -1.97
CA GLU A 99 -1.88 12.80 -2.02
C GLU A 99 -0.75 13.83 -1.97
N VAL A 100 0.21 13.59 -1.06
CA VAL A 100 1.44 14.37 -0.94
C VAL A 100 2.62 13.55 -1.43
N PRO A 101 3.72 14.18 -1.89
CA PRO A 101 4.93 13.45 -2.24
C PRO A 101 5.39 12.49 -1.12
N ASN A 102 5.76 11.26 -1.47
CA ASN A 102 6.12 10.18 -0.53
C ASN A 102 4.97 9.72 0.41
N ALA A 103 3.71 9.93 0.02
CA ALA A 103 2.56 9.33 0.69
C ALA A 103 2.60 7.78 0.66
N PRO A 104 1.82 7.11 1.54
CA PRO A 104 1.41 5.71 1.36
C PRO A 104 1.08 5.36 -0.08
N THR A 105 1.55 4.20 -0.55
CA THR A 105 1.17 3.69 -1.87
C THR A 105 -0.16 2.95 -1.79
N PHE A 106 -1.24 3.68 -1.50
CA PHE A 106 -2.59 3.12 -1.50
C PHE A 106 -2.95 2.58 -2.89
N VAL A 107 -3.80 1.55 -2.93
CA VAL A 107 -4.26 0.94 -4.18
C VAL A 107 -5.71 1.36 -4.43
N SER A 108 -6.05 1.55 -5.70
CA SER A 108 -7.41 1.83 -6.13
C SER A 108 -7.72 0.94 -7.33
N PHE A 109 -8.96 0.49 -7.40
CA PHE A 109 -9.42 -0.43 -8.41
C PHE A 109 -10.69 0.12 -9.05
N ASP A 110 -10.66 0.26 -10.37
CA ASP A 110 -11.84 0.54 -11.17
C ASP A 110 -12.30 -0.76 -11.86
N PRO A 111 -13.40 -1.39 -11.39
CA PRO A 111 -13.96 -2.58 -12.03
C PRO A 111 -14.36 -2.36 -13.51
N ALA A 112 -14.66 -1.12 -13.92
CA ALA A 112 -15.07 -0.83 -15.29
C ALA A 112 -13.94 -1.04 -16.30
N GLU A 113 -12.69 -0.84 -15.88
CA GLU A 113 -11.51 -1.02 -16.72
C GLU A 113 -11.11 -2.49 -16.91
N LYS A 114 -11.67 -3.41 -16.09
CA LYS A 114 -11.42 -4.86 -16.14
C LYS A 114 -9.93 -5.24 -16.11
N ARG A 115 -9.10 -4.42 -15.47
CA ARG A 115 -7.66 -4.69 -15.29
C ARG A 115 -7.46 -5.92 -14.43
N THR A 116 -6.42 -6.70 -14.75
CA THR A 116 -6.09 -7.92 -14.03
C THR A 116 -4.83 -7.69 -13.19
N TYR A 117 -4.81 -8.24 -11.98
CA TYR A 117 -3.75 -8.02 -11.02
C TYR A 117 -3.21 -9.34 -10.51
N ILE A 118 -1.94 -9.34 -10.13
CA ILE A 118 -1.37 -10.36 -9.25
C ILE A 118 -1.30 -9.79 -7.83
N LEU A 119 -1.88 -10.53 -6.88
CA LEU A 119 -2.00 -10.12 -5.49
C LEU A 119 -1.32 -11.13 -4.57
N PHE A 120 -0.55 -10.61 -3.61
CA PHE A 120 0.07 -11.35 -2.53
C PHE A 120 -0.61 -10.98 -1.22
N LEU A 121 -1.38 -11.91 -0.66
CA LEU A 121 -2.35 -11.64 0.39
C LEU A 121 -2.11 -12.53 1.61
N VAL A 122 -2.37 -11.97 2.78
CA VAL A 122 -2.46 -12.70 4.05
C VAL A 122 -3.92 -12.77 4.47
N ARG A 123 -4.30 -13.86 5.12
CA ARG A 123 -5.63 -14.00 5.73
C ARG A 123 -5.54 -13.49 7.16
N GLU A 124 -6.27 -12.43 7.46
CA GLU A 124 -6.34 -11.88 8.80
C GLU A 124 -7.16 -12.79 9.72
N ALA A 125 -7.06 -12.56 11.04
CA ALA A 125 -7.73 -13.40 12.04
C ALA A 125 -9.26 -13.41 11.91
N ASP A 126 -9.84 -12.35 11.32
CA ASP A 126 -11.26 -12.24 11.02
C ASP A 126 -11.68 -12.93 9.70
N GLY A 127 -10.71 -13.52 8.99
CA GLY A 127 -10.90 -14.25 7.75
C GLY A 127 -10.88 -13.39 6.47
N ARG A 128 -10.75 -12.07 6.58
CA ARG A 128 -10.58 -11.18 5.42
C ARG A 128 -9.17 -11.26 4.86
N TYR A 129 -9.01 -10.88 3.59
CA TYR A 129 -7.68 -10.79 2.99
C TYR A 129 -7.16 -9.37 3.05
N ALA A 130 -5.88 -9.24 3.41
CA ALA A 130 -5.14 -8.00 3.40
C ALA A 130 -3.82 -8.16 2.61
N PRO A 131 -3.21 -7.07 2.14
CA PRO A 131 -1.91 -7.12 1.47
C PRO A 131 -0.82 -7.65 2.40
N VAL A 132 0.01 -8.60 1.94
CA VAL A 132 1.11 -9.21 2.74
C VAL A 132 2.12 -8.19 3.26
N VAL A 133 2.23 -7.05 2.58
CA VAL A 133 3.15 -5.94 2.91
C VAL A 133 2.57 -4.97 3.95
N GLY A 134 1.35 -5.22 4.41
CA GLY A 134 0.60 -4.35 5.29
C GLY A 134 -0.20 -3.28 4.55
N GLN A 135 -0.93 -2.50 5.34
CA GLN A 135 -1.94 -1.55 4.86
C GLN A 135 -1.36 -0.18 4.49
N THR A 136 -0.14 0.12 4.94
CA THR A 136 0.52 1.41 4.66
C THR A 136 1.01 1.52 3.21
N ASP A 137 1.53 0.44 2.64
CA ASP A 137 2.11 0.44 1.29
C ASP A 137 1.62 -0.75 0.45
N PRO A 138 0.30 -0.91 0.28
CA PRO A 138 -0.28 -2.10 -0.34
C PRO A 138 0.16 -2.29 -1.80
N GLY A 139 0.51 -1.22 -2.51
CA GLY A 139 1.08 -1.26 -3.86
C GLY A 139 2.40 -2.03 -3.98
N LEU A 140 3.08 -2.37 -2.88
CA LEU A 140 4.25 -3.26 -2.91
C LEU A 140 3.86 -4.74 -3.11
N GLY A 141 2.67 -5.14 -2.67
CA GLY A 141 2.14 -6.52 -2.74
C GLY A 141 1.01 -6.73 -3.76
N VAL A 142 0.58 -5.66 -4.45
CA VAL A 142 -0.44 -5.73 -5.52
C VAL A 142 0.16 -5.14 -6.79
N LYS A 143 0.16 -5.91 -7.89
CA LYS A 143 0.74 -5.48 -9.17
C LYS A 143 -0.25 -5.69 -10.31
N GLU A 144 -0.45 -4.67 -11.13
CA GLU A 144 -1.19 -4.80 -12.38
C GLU A 144 -0.42 -5.70 -13.35
N LEU A 145 -1.10 -6.66 -13.96
CA LEU A 145 -0.55 -7.47 -15.04
C LEU A 145 -0.78 -6.74 -16.36
N VAL A 146 0.19 -5.92 -16.74
CA VAL A 146 0.21 -5.28 -18.05
C VAL A 146 0.77 -6.28 -19.05
N GLY A 147 0.02 -6.55 -20.12
CA GLY A 147 0.52 -7.39 -21.21
C GLY A 147 1.80 -6.80 -21.79
N VAL A 148 2.82 -7.63 -22.00
CA VAL A 148 3.98 -7.22 -22.80
C VAL A 148 3.50 -7.16 -24.25
N ALA A 149 3.29 -5.96 -24.78
CA ALA A 149 3.12 -5.78 -26.21
C ALA A 149 4.37 -6.37 -26.90
N ARG A 150 4.18 -7.46 -27.65
CA ARG A 150 5.20 -8.04 -28.52
C ARG A 150 5.29 -7.23 -29.81
#